data_AF-A0A9X1B714-F1
#
_entry.id   AF-A0A9X1B714-F1
#
_cell.length_a   1.000
_cell.length_b   1.000
_cell.length_c   1.000
_cell.angle_alpha   90.00
_cell.angle_beta   90.00
_cell.angle_gamma   90.00
#
_symmetry.space_group_name_H-M   'P 1'
#
loop_
_entity.id
_entity.type
_entity.pdbx_description
1 polymer ?
#
loop_
_entity_poly.entity_id
_entity_poly.type
_entity_poly.pdbx_seq_one_letter_code
_entity_poly.pdbx_strand_id
1 'polypeptide(L)' 'MARLHALATLTGRPETDLLREAVAAYLEDVEDIRAAEESLREIESGGKPLTLDELDAYLDRDLAR' A
#
# COMPACT_ATOMS: atom_id res chain seq x y z
N MET A 1 -8.81 -12.55 -18.31
CA MET A 1 -9.63 -13.71 -17.86
C MET A 1 -8.83 -14.99 -17.70
N ALA A 2 -8.04 -15.47 -18.67
CA ALA A 2 -7.28 -16.73 -18.54
C ALA A 2 -6.35 -16.81 -17.31
N ARG A 3 -5.68 -15.71 -16.94
CA ARG A 3 -4.82 -15.64 -15.73
C ARG A 3 -5.62 -15.72 -14.42
N LEU A 4 -6.74 -15.01 -14.34
CA LEU A 4 -7.63 -15.04 -13.17
C LEU A 4 -8.22 -16.44 -12.98
N HIS A 5 -8.65 -17.07 -14.08
CA HIS A 5 -9.17 -18.43 -14.08
C HIS A 5 -8.13 -19.46 -13.63
N ALA A 6 -6.89 -19.35 -14.13
CA ALA A 6 -5.80 -20.22 -13.70
C ALA A 6 -5.49 -20.05 -12.20
N LEU A 7 -5.51 -18.81 -11.70
CA LEU A 7 -5.29 -18.51 -10.28
C LEU A 7 -6.44 -19.05 -9.40
N ALA A 8 -7.68 -18.88 -9.82
CA ALA A 8 -8.85 -19.45 -9.14
C ALA A 8 -8.76 -20.97 -9.07
N THR A 9 -8.38 -21.63 -10.17
CA THR A 9 -8.17 -23.08 -10.22
C THR A 9 -7.06 -23.53 -9.27
N LEU A 10 -5.93 -22.82 -9.25
CA LEU A 10 -4.78 -23.14 -8.40
C LEU A 10 -5.09 -22.97 -6.91
N THR A 11 -5.82 -21.92 -6.56
CA THR A 11 -6.09 -21.55 -5.17
C THR A 11 -7.38 -22.18 -4.62
N GLY A 12 -8.22 -22.76 -5.49
CA GLY A 12 -9.55 -23.23 -5.14
C GLY A 12 -10.53 -22.12 -4.74
N ARG A 13 -10.17 -20.85 -5.01
CA ARG A 13 -10.98 -19.67 -4.64
C ARG A 13 -11.85 -19.21 -5.81
N PRO A 14 -13.05 -18.64 -5.55
CA PRO A 14 -13.86 -18.02 -6.59
C PRO A 14 -13.14 -16.86 -7.29
N GLU A 15 -13.25 -16.76 -8.61
CA GLU A 15 -12.68 -15.64 -9.38
C GLU A 15 -13.18 -14.27 -8.89
N THR A 16 -14.43 -14.20 -8.41
CA THR A 16 -15.02 -12.97 -7.87
C THR A 16 -14.31 -12.47 -6.62
N ASP A 17 -13.81 -13.38 -5.78
CA ASP A 17 -13.15 -13.03 -4.53
C ASP A 17 -11.74 -12.52 -4.82
N LEU A 18 -11.03 -13.21 -5.70
CA LEU A 18 -9.72 -12.79 -6.20
C LEU A 18 -9.79 -11.45 -6.93
N LEU A 19 -10.86 -11.20 -7.69
CA LEU A 19 -11.05 -9.93 -8.37
C LEU A 19 -11.30 -8.79 -7.38
N ARG A 20 -12.13 -9.01 -6.34
CA ARG A 20 -12.37 -8.00 -5.29
C ARG A 20 -11.08 -7.68 -4.54
N GLU A 21 -10.30 -8.69 -4.18
CA GLU A 21 -9.01 -8.53 -3.52
C GLU A 21 -8.02 -7.76 -4.39
N ALA A 22 -7.89 -8.13 -5.67
CA ALA A 22 -7.01 -7.41 -6.59
C ALA A 22 -7.41 -5.95 -6.79
N VAL A 23 -8.71 -5.64 -6.80
CA VAL A 23 -9.20 -4.25 -6.87
C VAL A 23 -8.89 -3.50 -5.58
N ALA A 24 -9.11 -4.13 -4.42
CA ALA A 24 -8.81 -3.50 -3.13
C ALA A 24 -7.31 -3.19 -3.00
N ALA A 25 -6.44 -4.16 -3.29
CA ALA A 25 -4.99 -3.98 -3.29
C ALA A 25 -4.54 -2.90 -4.28
N TYR A 26 -5.14 -2.86 -5.48
CA TYR A 26 -4.82 -1.81 -6.45
C TYR A 26 -5.22 -0.41 -5.96
N LEU A 27 -6.34 -0.28 -5.24
CA LEU A 27 -6.74 1.01 -4.67
C LEU A 27 -5.78 1.44 -3.55
N GLU A 28 -5.36 0.51 -2.70
CA GLU A 28 -4.32 0.73 -1.69
C GLU A 28 -3.00 1.18 -2.33
N ASP A 29 -2.51 0.48 -3.36
CA ASP A 29 -1.31 0.84 -4.10
C ASP A 29 -1.38 2.27 -4.67
N VAL A 30 -2.54 2.67 -5.19
CA VAL A 30 -2.75 4.03 -5.73
C VAL A 30 -2.74 5.08 -4.61
N GLU A 31 -3.32 4.78 -3.46
CA GLU A 31 -3.30 5.68 -2.30
C GLU A 31 -1.88 5.85 -1.73
N ASP A 32 -1.10 4.76 -1.69
CA ASP A 32 0.30 4.77 -1.28
C ASP A 32 1.16 5.62 -2.22
N ILE A 33 1.00 5.46 -3.55
CA ILE A 33 1.69 6.29 -4.54
C ILE A 33 1.35 7.77 -4.31
N ARG A 34 0.07 8.09 -4.11
CA ARG A 34 -0.37 9.47 -3.88
C ARG A 34 0.27 10.05 -2.61
N ALA A 35 0.31 9.28 -1.53
CA ALA A 35 0.93 9.70 -0.27
C ALA A 35 2.44 9.93 -0.43
N ALA A 36 3.13 9.06 -1.17
CA ALA A 36 4.55 9.23 -1.49
C ALA A 36 4.81 10.49 -2.33
N GLU A 37 3.99 10.76 -3.34
CA GLU A 37 4.10 11.97 -4.16
C GLU A 37 3.82 13.25 -3.37
N GLU A 38 2.91 13.20 -2.41
CA GLU A 38 2.65 14.32 -1.48
C GLU A 38 3.87 14.57 -0.58
N SER A 39 4.41 13.53 0.05
CA SER A 39 5.61 13.64 0.89
C SER A 39 6.82 14.17 0.10
N LEU A 40 7.00 13.71 -1.14
CA LEU A 40 8.06 14.23 -2.01
C LEU A 40 7.91 15.72 -2.27
N ARG A 41 6.69 16.18 -2.62
CA ARG A 41 6.42 17.61 -2.84
C ARG A 41 6.70 18.45 -1.62
N GLU A 42 6.37 17.97 -0.42
CA GLU A 42 6.68 18.65 0.83
C GLU A 42 8.20 18.82 1.00
N ILE A 43 8.97 17.75 0.78
CA ILE A 43 10.44 17.78 0.86
C ILE A 43 11.03 18.75 -0.16
N GLU A 44 10.57 18.68 -1.42
CA GLU A 44 11.03 19.57 -2.50
C GLU A 44 10.70 21.04 -2.23
N SER A 45 9.61 21.32 -1.50
CA SER A 45 9.22 22.67 -1.07
C SER A 45 10.03 23.19 0.13
N GLY A 46 10.95 22.38 0.67
CA GLY A 46 11.80 22.72 1.82
C GLY A 46 11.32 22.12 3.15
N GLY A 47 10.32 21.24 3.13
CA GLY A 47 9.94 20.41 4.25
C GLY A 47 11.11 19.51 4.69
N LYS A 48 11.26 19.31 6.00
CA LYS A 48 12.27 18.39 6.52
C LYS A 48 11.69 16.98 6.60
N PRO A 49 12.33 15.99 5.95
CA PRO A 49 12.01 14.58 6.20
C PRO A 49 12.27 14.24 7.68
N LEU A 50 11.59 13.20 8.17
CA LEU A 50 11.94 12.60 9.45
C LEU A 50 13.36 12.02 9.39
N THR A 51 14.11 12.18 10.48
CA THR A 51 15.31 11.40 10.74
C THR A 51 14.94 9.96 11.07
N LEU A 52 15.90 9.03 10.99
CA LEU A 52 15.67 7.63 11.34
C LEU A 52 15.21 7.48 12.80
N ASP A 53 15.81 8.23 13.73
CA ASP A 53 15.41 8.20 15.14
C ASP A 53 13.97 8.69 15.36
N GLU A 54 13.53 9.70 14.60
CA GLU A 54 12.15 10.21 14.65
C GLU A 54 11.16 9.20 14.05
N LEU A 55 11.55 8.50 12.99
CA LEU A 55 10.74 7.46 12.37
C LEU A 55 10.56 6.25 13.29
N ASP A 56 11.64 5.76 13.91
CA ASP A 56 11.58 4.65 14.87
C ASP A 56 10.65 4.99 16.05
N ALA A 57 10.79 6.20 16.60
CA ALA A 57 9.93 6.65 17.69
C ALA A 57 8.45 6.83 17.28
N TYR A 58 8.17 7.09 16.00
CA TYR A 58 6.82 7.16 15.46
C TYR A 58 6.22 5.75 15.34
N LEU A 59 6.93 4.82 14.70
CA LEU A 59 6.47 3.45 14.46
C LEU A 59 6.24 2.69 15.77
N ASP A 60 7.11 2.86 16.75
CA ASP A 60 6.96 2.25 18.08
C ASP A 60 5.68 2.70 18.80
N ARG A 61 5.22 3.94 18.57
CA ARG A 61 3.98 4.45 19.17
C ARG A 61 2.73 3.95 18.47
N ASP A 62 2.79 3.79 17.16
CA ASP A 62 1.66 3.37 16.34
C ASP A 62 1.43 1.85 16.46
N LEU A 63 2.51 1.06 16.54
CA LEU A 63 2.46 -0.39 16.77
C LEU A 63 2.08 -0.77 18.22
N ALA A 64 2.13 0.19 19.15
CA ALA A 64 1.71 0.00 20.54
C ALA A 64 0.20 0.28 20.75
N ARG A 65 -0.53 0.69 19.71
CA ARG A 65 -1.98 0.89 19.70
C ARG A 65 -2.72 -0.28 19.06
#